data_AF-W1XQ02-F1
#
_entry.id   AF-W1XQ02-F1
#
_cell.length_a   1.000
_cell.length_b   1.000
_cell.length_c   1.000
_cell.angle_alpha   90.00
_cell.angle_beta   90.00
_cell.angle_gamma   90.00
#
_symmetry.space_group_name_H-M   'P 1'
#
loop_
_entity.id
_entity.type
_entity.pdbx_description
1 polymer ?
#
loop_
_entity_poly.entity_id
_entity_poly.type
_entity_poly.pdbx_seq_one_letter_code
_entity_poly.pdbx_strand_id
1 'polypeptide(L)' 'LGLITAVVLMILGPTIWVQILGHEKAIFPYEYPALFSISVAFLGIWFFSATDNSAEGARERELFRAQFIRSQ' A
#
# COMPACT_ATOMS: atom_id res chain seq x y z
N LEU A 1 2.69 -3.71 -2.75
CA LEU A 1 1.62 -4.02 -1.78
C LEU A 1 0.40 -3.15 -2.00
N GLY A 2 0.48 -1.83 -1.82
CA GLY A 2 -0.65 -0.92 -2.06
C GLY A 2 -1.33 -1.11 -3.43
N LEU A 3 -0.56 -1.12 -4.53
CA LEU A 3 -1.15 -1.30 -5.87
C LEU A 3 -1.91 -2.63 -6.02
N ILE A 4 -1.33 -3.73 -5.54
CA ILE A 4 -1.95 -5.06 -5.65
C ILE A 4 -3.23 -5.10 -4.82
N THR A 5 -3.18 -4.60 -3.57
CA THR A 5 -4.34 -4.53 -2.68
C THR A 5 -5.45 -3.64 -3.28
N ALA A 6 -5.11 -2.48 -3.85
CA ALA A 6 -6.07 -1.60 -4.53
C ALA A 6 -6.77 -2.33 -5.67
N VAL A 7 -6.01 -2.97 -6.56
CA VAL A 7 -6.57 -3.66 -7.73
C VAL A 7 -7.50 -4.79 -7.32
N VAL A 8 -7.10 -5.62 -6.35
CA VAL A 8 -7.94 -6.73 -5.86
C VAL A 8 -9.23 -6.23 -5.23
N LEU A 9 -9.15 -5.22 -4.34
CA LEU A 9 -10.34 -4.69 -3.67
C LEU A 9 -11.28 -3.95 -4.64
N MET A 10 -10.73 -3.30 -5.66
CA MET A 10 -11.53 -2.60 -6.67
C MET A 10 -12.27 -3.58 -7.59
N ILE A 11 -11.65 -4.71 -7.95
CA ILE A 11 -12.30 -5.77 -8.72
C ILE A 11 -13.43 -6.42 -7.92
N LEU A 12 -13.24 -6.65 -6.62
CA LEU A 12 -14.24 -7.28 -5.73
C LEU A 12 -15.32 -6.31 -5.21
N GLY A 13 -15.13 -5.00 -5.43
CA GLY A 13 -16.07 -3.96 -5.02
C GLY A 13 -17.32 -3.91 -5.90
N PRO A 14 -18.40 -3.26 -5.44
CA PRO A 14 -19.70 -3.26 -6.13
C PRO A 14 -19.62 -2.61 -7.51
N THR A 15 -18.78 -1.61 -7.70
CA THR A 15 -18.61 -0.91 -8.98
C THR A 15 -18.13 -1.84 -10.10
N ILE A 16 -17.10 -2.67 -9.86
CA ILE A 16 -16.62 -3.59 -10.90
C ILE A 16 -17.39 -4.91 -10.85
N TRP A 17 -17.54 -5.50 -9.67
CA TRP A 17 -18.12 -6.82 -9.51
C TRP A 17 -19.61 -6.89 -9.85
N VAL A 18 -20.39 -5.90 -9.45
CA VAL A 18 -21.86 -5.90 -9.65
C VAL A 18 -22.22 -5.09 -10.89
N GLN A 19 -21.74 -3.85 -11.01
CA GLN A 19 -22.18 -2.95 -12.09
C GLN A 19 -21.54 -3.28 -13.45
N ILE A 20 -20.27 -3.70 -13.49
CA ILE A 20 -19.58 -4.01 -14.74
C ILE A 20 -19.69 -5.51 -15.09
N LEU A 21 -19.49 -6.40 -14.11
CA LEU A 21 -19.50 -7.85 -14.34
C LEU A 21 -20.88 -8.51 -14.17
N GLY A 22 -21.87 -7.81 -13.61
CA GLY A 22 -23.26 -8.28 -13.54
C GLY A 22 -23.55 -9.32 -12.46
N HIS A 23 -22.69 -9.49 -11.45
CA HIS A 23 -22.96 -10.40 -10.34
C HIS A 23 -24.02 -9.85 -9.36
N GLU A 24 -24.81 -10.72 -8.72
CA GLU A 24 -25.95 -10.31 -7.89
C GLU A 24 -25.56 -9.60 -6.58
N LYS A 25 -24.40 -9.94 -6.00
CA LYS A 25 -23.92 -9.37 -4.73
C LYS A 25 -22.42 -9.14 -4.78
N ALA A 26 -22.00 -7.97 -4.32
CA ALA A 26 -20.59 -7.65 -4.13
C ALA A 26 -20.00 -8.53 -3.03
N ILE A 27 -18.84 -9.14 -3.30
CA ILE A 27 -18.07 -9.87 -2.29
C ILE A 27 -17.54 -8.87 -1.24
N PHE A 28 -17.23 -7.64 -1.67
CA PHE A 28 -16.77 -6.56 -0.80
C PHE A 28 -17.74 -5.36 -0.87
N PRO A 29 -18.65 -5.17 0.10
CA PRO A 29 -19.75 -4.20 0.00
C PRO A 29 -19.35 -2.79 0.46
N TYR A 30 -18.21 -2.28 0.00
CA TYR A 30 -17.79 -0.90 0.27
C TYR A 30 -17.65 -0.12 -1.04
N GLU A 31 -18.24 1.07 -1.10
CA GLU A 31 -18.12 1.96 -2.27
C GLU A 31 -16.71 2.51 -2.47
N TYR A 32 -15.91 2.59 -1.40
CA TYR A 32 -14.56 3.15 -1.43
C TYR A 32 -13.48 2.11 -1.03
N PRO A 33 -13.29 1.04 -1.83
CA PRO A 33 -12.31 -0.02 -1.54
C PRO A 33 -10.87 0.49 -1.49
N ALA A 34 -10.55 1.59 -2.18
CA ALA A 34 -9.23 2.19 -2.22
C ALA A 34 -8.73 2.69 -0.85
N LEU A 35 -9.63 3.02 0.08
CA LEU A 35 -9.24 3.48 1.43
C LEU A 35 -8.48 2.39 2.20
N PHE A 36 -8.91 1.14 2.08
CA PHE A 36 -8.22 0.00 2.68
C PHE A 36 -6.84 -0.22 2.07
N SER A 37 -6.69 0.01 0.77
CA SER A 37 -5.39 -0.07 0.10
C SER A 37 -4.40 0.96 0.66
N ILE A 38 -4.84 2.19 0.92
CA ILE A 38 -3.98 3.24 1.50
C ILE A 38 -3.47 2.77 2.87
N SER A 39 -4.35 2.31 3.75
CA SER A 39 -3.96 1.80 5.08
C SER A 39 -2.99 0.63 4.99
N VAL A 40 -3.25 -0.34 4.11
CA VAL A 40 -2.37 -1.50 3.89
C VAL A 40 -1.02 -1.09 3.30
N ALA A 41 -1.01 -0.10 2.40
CA ALA A 41 0.23 0.43 1.85
C ALA A 41 1.10 1.10 2.91
N PHE A 42 0.51 1.96 3.75
CA PHE A 42 1.23 2.63 4.84
C PHE A 42 1.75 1.64 5.88
N LEU A 43 0.90 0.72 6.35
CA LEU A 43 1.30 -0.31 7.31
C LEU A 43 2.36 -1.23 6.73
N GLY A 44 2.24 -1.60 5.45
CA GLY A 44 3.23 -2.38 4.74
C GLY A 44 4.57 -1.65 4.66
N ILE A 45 4.59 -0.41 4.18
CA ILE A 45 5.82 0.40 4.08
C ILE A 45 6.48 0.50 5.45
N TRP A 46 5.73 0.83 6.50
CA TRP A 46 6.26 0.91 7.86
C TRP A 46 6.82 -0.44 8.35
N PHE A 47 6.07 -1.53 8.19
CA PHE A 47 6.48 -2.85 8.65
C PHE A 47 7.74 -3.34 7.92
N PHE A 48 7.78 -3.25 6.59
CA PHE A 48 8.94 -3.64 5.79
C PHE A 48 10.13 -2.71 6.05
N SER A 49 9.92 -1.41 6.21
CA SER A 49 10.99 -0.45 6.54
C SER A 49 11.59 -0.69 7.93
N ALA A 50 10.75 -0.97 8.92
CA ALA A 50 11.19 -1.23 10.29
C ALA A 50 11.92 -2.58 10.42
N THR A 51 11.52 -3.59 9.63
CA THR A 51 12.14 -4.92 9.62
C THR A 51 13.30 -5.06 8.64
N ASP A 52 13.55 -4.04 7.82
CA ASP A 52 14.68 -4.01 6.90
C ASP A 52 16.01 -3.93 7.66
N ASN A 53 16.72 -5.06 7.66
CA ASN A 53 18.08 -5.23 8.18
C ASN A 53 19.07 -5.51 7.03
N SER A 54 18.70 -5.18 5.79
CA SER A 54 19.58 -5.36 4.64
C SER A 54 20.81 -4.44 4.72
N ALA A 55 21.91 -4.89 4.12
CA ALA A 55 23.12 -4.07 3.99
C ALA A 55 22.87 -2.77 3.21
N GLU A 56 21.92 -2.81 2.27
CA GLU A 56 21.49 -1.67 1.46
C GLU A 56 20.74 -0.65 2.32
N GLY A 57 19.80 -1.09 3.16
CA GLY A 57 19.11 -0.25 4.14
C GLY A 57 20.05 0.39 5.17
N ALA A 58 21.10 -0.32 5.60
CA ALA A 58 22.13 0.24 6.49
C ALA A 58 22.95 1.36 5.80
N ARG A 59 23.34 1.15 4.54
CA ARG A 59 24.08 2.14 3.75
C ARG A 59 23.28 3.41 3.50
N GLU A 60 21.99 3.29 3.19
CA GLU A 60 21.09 4.43 3.01
C GLU A 60 20.96 5.29 4.28
N ARG A 61 20.87 4.65 5.46
CA ARG A 61 20.82 5.35 6.76
C ARG A 61 22.10 6.15 7.04
N GLU A 62 23.28 5.65 6.66
CA GLU A 62 24.54 6.37 6.79
C GLU A 62 24.61 7.59 5.87
N LEU A 63 24.21 7.44 4.60
CA LEU A 63 24.18 8.53 3.63
C LEU A 63 23.20 9.63 4.05
N PHE A 64 22.04 9.26 4.62
CA PHE A 64 21.07 10.21 5.15
C PHE A 64 21.69 11.11 6.23
N ARG A 65 22.54 10.57 7.11
CA ARG A 65 23.20 11.36 8.16
C ARG A 65 24.07 12.47 7.59
N ALA A 66 24.80 12.18 6.51
CA ALA A 66 25.62 13.18 5.81
C ALA A 66 24.76 14.24 5.10
N GLN A 67 23.62 13.85 4.53
CA GLN A 67 22.66 14.78 3.92
C GLN A 67 22.03 15.71 4.96
N PHE A 68 21.59 15.16 6.09
CA PHE A 68 20.94 15.89 7.18
C PHE A 68 21.82 17.04 7.72
N ILE A 69 23.10 16.76 7.96
CA ILE A 69 24.07 17.76 8.46
C ILE A 69 24.29 18.89 7.44
N ARG A 70 24.22 18.59 6.14
CA ARG A 70 24.42 19.57 5.06
C ARG A 70 23.21 20.48 4.81
N SER A 71 22.03 20.00 5.20
CA SER A 71 20.75 20.69 4.98
C SER A 71 20.25 21.48 6.19
N GLN A 72 20.86 21.30 7.37
CA GLN A 72 20.67 22.19 8.53
C GLN A 72 21.55 23.42 8.38
#